data_AF-A0A6A5RWM4-F1
#
_entry.id   AF-A0A6A5RWM4-F1
#
_cell.length_a   1.000
_cell.length_b   1.000
_cell.length_c   1.000
_cell.angle_alpha   90.00
_cell.angle_beta   90.00
_cell.angle_gamma   90.00
#
_symmetry.space_group_name_H-M   'P 1'
#
loop_
_entity.id
_entity.type
_entity.pdbx_description
1 polymer ?
#
loop_
_entity_poly.entity_id
_entity_poly.type
_entity_poly.pdbx_seq_one_letter_code
_entity_poly.pdbx_strand_id
1 'polypeptide(L)'
;MANTRIGLRALRPLTLTVCASCRRPFSQTARALAGPQKEEKSLDSLLSTVDASYRSADYQNIIPAGSEGDYKNTMFREWEEDEKHKLNVYATKHNTHITLANPKRDSLISVSCGNIGFRKAGRGTYDAAYQLAAFVMSRIKDKGLLPQIKQLELIYRGFGPGREAVTKAILGAEGKQVRPLIIKLSDSTRLKFGGVRSKKPRRLG
;
A
#
# COMPACT_ATOMS: atom_id res chain seq x y z
N MET A 1 -34.74 -9.27 -57.53
CA MET A 1 -33.79 -8.54 -58.39
C MET A 1 -33.56 -7.16 -57.81
N ALA A 2 -32.43 -6.94 -57.14
CA ALA A 2 -31.75 -5.64 -57.02
C ALA A 2 -30.45 -5.91 -56.24
N ASN A 3 -29.34 -5.79 -56.95
CA ASN A 3 -28.01 -6.24 -56.60
C ASN A 3 -27.17 -4.98 -56.41
N THR A 4 -26.72 -4.68 -55.18
CA THR A 4 -25.89 -3.49 -54.90
C THR A 4 -24.67 -3.83 -54.04
N ARG A 5 -23.67 -4.35 -54.76
CA ARG A 5 -22.22 -4.08 -54.66
C ARG A 5 -21.64 -3.75 -53.27
N ILE A 6 -20.99 -4.77 -52.71
CA ILE A 6 -20.04 -4.71 -51.59
C ILE A 6 -18.78 -3.97 -52.04
N GLY A 7 -18.51 -2.81 -51.45
CA GLY A 7 -17.28 -2.04 -51.66
C GLY A 7 -16.13 -2.62 -50.85
N LEU A 8 -15.20 -3.30 -51.52
CA LEU A 8 -13.91 -3.76 -50.99
C LEU A 8 -13.07 -2.54 -50.58
N ARG A 9 -12.84 -2.36 -49.28
CA ARG A 9 -11.82 -1.45 -48.74
C ARG A 9 -10.45 -2.09 -48.92
N ALA A 10 -9.67 -1.56 -49.86
CA ALA A 10 -8.27 -1.93 -50.05
C ALA A 10 -7.44 -1.60 -48.80
N LEU A 11 -6.75 -2.61 -48.28
CA LEU A 11 -5.73 -2.48 -47.24
C LEU A 11 -4.50 -1.77 -47.83
N ARG A 12 -4.13 -0.62 -47.26
CA ARG A 12 -2.85 0.04 -47.57
C ARG A 12 -1.74 -0.62 -46.73
N PRO A 13 -0.61 -1.04 -47.33
CA PRO A 13 0.55 -1.44 -46.55
C PRO A 13 1.22 -0.21 -45.93
N LEU A 14 1.46 -0.24 -44.63
CA LEU A 14 2.30 0.74 -43.94
C LEU A 14 3.76 0.47 -44.30
N THR A 15 4.33 1.30 -45.17
CA THR A 15 5.77 1.33 -45.42
C THR A 15 6.48 1.94 -44.21
N LEU A 16 7.28 1.13 -43.52
CA LEU A 16 8.24 1.58 -42.50
C LEU A 16 9.28 2.50 -43.15
N THR A 17 9.18 3.81 -42.93
CA THR A 17 10.28 4.74 -43.20
C THR A 17 11.31 4.62 -42.08
N VAL A 18 12.29 3.74 -42.28
CA VAL A 18 13.54 3.74 -41.51
C VAL A 18 14.26 5.06 -41.80
N CYS A 19 14.41 5.90 -40.78
CA CYS A 19 15.13 7.16 -40.87
C CYS A 19 16.64 6.87 -41.04
N ALA A 20 17.08 6.78 -42.28
CA ALA A 20 18.47 6.57 -42.67
C ALA A 20 19.23 7.90 -42.77
N SER A 21 19.41 8.61 -41.65
CA SER A 21 20.29 9.78 -41.61
C SER A 21 20.77 10.14 -40.19
N CYS A 22 21.51 9.22 -39.56
CA CYS A 22 22.47 9.57 -38.50
C CYS A 22 23.82 8.91 -38.83
N ARG A 23 24.38 9.26 -40.00
CA ARG A 23 25.78 8.97 -40.33
C ARG A 23 26.65 9.90 -39.47
N ARG A 24 27.41 9.31 -38.54
CA ARG A 24 28.44 10.01 -37.77
C ARG A 24 29.54 10.52 -38.74
N PRO A 25 30.07 11.73 -38.58
CA PRO A 25 31.23 12.16 -39.34
C PRO A 25 32.46 11.36 -38.89
N PHE A 26 33.19 10.85 -39.88
CA PHE A 26 34.50 10.23 -39.74
C PHE A 26 35.46 11.30 -39.21
N SER A 27 35.89 11.19 -37.94
CA SER A 27 36.99 12.00 -37.43
C SER A 27 38.29 11.40 -37.94
N GLN A 28 38.91 12.07 -38.91
CA GLN A 28 40.29 11.87 -39.30
C GLN A 28 41.16 12.88 -38.54
N THR A 29 41.83 12.43 -37.48
CA THR A 29 43.01 13.15 -36.95
C THR A 29 44.04 12.14 -36.42
N ALA A 30 45.13 12.05 -37.19
CA ALA A 30 46.50 11.58 -36.95
C ALA A 30 46.79 10.44 -35.94
N ARG A 31 47.51 9.42 -36.44
CA ARG A 31 48.33 8.50 -35.63
C ARG A 31 49.34 9.30 -34.82
N ALA A 32 49.20 9.31 -33.50
CA ALA A 32 50.29 9.66 -32.59
C ALA A 32 51.31 8.51 -32.59
N LEU A 33 52.59 8.88 -32.64
CA LEU A 33 53.73 7.97 -32.49
C LEU A 33 53.63 7.23 -31.15
N ALA A 34 53.96 5.94 -31.16
CA ALA A 34 53.96 5.09 -29.98
C ALA A 34 54.86 5.68 -28.87
N GLY A 35 54.24 6.12 -27.76
CA GLY A 35 54.95 6.37 -26.51
C GLY A 35 55.44 5.05 -25.89
N PRO A 36 56.35 5.11 -24.91
CA PRO A 36 56.99 3.92 -24.34
C PRO A 36 55.95 2.96 -23.79
N GLN A 37 56.22 1.66 -23.93
CA GLN A 37 55.33 0.57 -23.50
C GLN A 37 54.89 0.80 -22.04
N LYS A 38 53.59 0.98 -21.85
CA LYS A 38 52.99 1.05 -20.52
C LYS A 38 52.96 -0.39 -20.01
N GLU A 39 53.79 -0.68 -19.01
CA GLU A 39 53.82 -1.99 -18.33
C GLU A 39 52.39 -2.43 -18.00
N GLU A 40 51.98 -3.59 -18.52
CA GLU A 40 50.71 -4.21 -18.18
C GLU A 40 50.79 -4.64 -16.71
N LYS A 41 50.30 -3.78 -15.82
CA LYS A 41 50.16 -4.12 -14.41
C LYS A 41 49.24 -5.32 -14.33
N SER A 42 49.73 -6.41 -13.73
CA SER A 42 48.94 -7.61 -13.48
C SER A 42 47.62 -7.23 -12.81
N LEU A 43 46.54 -7.95 -13.13
CA LEU A 43 45.23 -7.73 -12.50
C LEU A 43 45.33 -7.69 -10.97
N ASP A 44 46.24 -8.48 -10.39
CA ASP A 44 46.52 -8.53 -8.95
C ASP A 44 47.16 -7.24 -8.41
N SER A 45 47.99 -6.56 -9.20
CA SER A 45 48.55 -5.24 -8.86
C SER A 45 47.45 -4.16 -8.85
N LEU A 46 46.51 -4.25 -9.77
CA LEU A 46 45.38 -3.31 -9.84
C LEU A 46 44.40 -3.56 -8.69
N LEU A 47 44.09 -4.83 -8.41
CA LEU A 47 43.25 -5.23 -7.28
C LEU A 47 43.86 -4.84 -5.93
N SER A 48 45.16 -5.05 -5.73
CA SER A 48 45.83 -4.65 -4.47
C SER A 48 45.87 -3.13 -4.27
N THR A 49 45.95 -2.34 -5.34
CA THR A 49 45.86 -0.88 -5.26
C THR A 49 44.45 -0.41 -4.90
N VAL A 50 43.41 -1.08 -5.46
CA VAL A 50 42.01 -0.83 -5.10
C VAL A 50 41.73 -1.22 -3.65
N ASP A 51 42.21 -2.37 -3.18
CA ASP A 51 42.09 -2.80 -1.78
C ASP A 51 42.81 -1.85 -0.81
N ALA A 52 44.00 -1.37 -1.18
CA ALA A 52 44.71 -0.37 -0.38
C ALA A 52 43.92 0.94 -0.32
N SER A 53 43.31 1.36 -1.43
CA SER A 53 42.47 2.57 -1.47
C SER A 53 41.16 2.41 -0.66
N TYR A 54 40.54 1.23 -0.69
CA TYR A 54 39.35 0.91 0.11
C TYR A 54 39.68 0.84 1.61
N ARG A 55 40.87 0.34 1.98
CA ARG A 55 41.36 0.34 3.37
C ARG A 55 41.79 1.72 3.86
N SER A 56 42.29 2.59 2.98
CA SER A 56 42.63 3.98 3.32
C SER A 56 41.41 4.90 3.41
N ALA A 57 40.28 4.48 2.84
CA ALA A 57 39.00 5.15 3.03
C ALA A 57 38.42 4.70 4.38
N ASP A 58 38.73 5.44 5.44
CA ASP A 58 38.17 5.27 6.77
C ASP A 58 36.66 5.57 6.79
N TYR A 59 35.86 4.65 6.26
CA TYR A 59 34.40 4.64 6.42
C TYR A 59 33.98 4.35 7.88
N GLN A 60 34.94 4.07 8.78
CA GLN A 60 34.69 3.89 10.21
C GLN A 60 34.15 5.16 10.89
N ASN A 61 34.38 6.35 10.34
CA ASN A 61 33.80 7.60 10.86
C ASN A 61 32.41 7.92 10.30
N ILE A 62 31.95 7.20 9.26
CA ILE A 62 30.60 7.35 8.69
C ILE A 62 29.63 6.38 9.37
N ILE A 63 30.13 5.24 9.86
CA ILE A 63 29.35 4.26 10.61
C ILE A 63 29.87 4.29 12.06
N PRO A 64 29.18 4.95 13.00
CA PRO A 64 29.64 5.02 14.39
C PRO A 64 29.72 3.60 14.99
N ALA A 65 30.94 3.08 15.11
CA ALA A 65 31.25 1.75 15.65
C ALA A 65 31.12 1.67 17.19
N GLY A 66 30.13 2.36 17.77
CA GLY A 66 30.02 2.58 19.21
C GLY A 66 28.62 2.51 19.79
N SER A 67 27.65 1.98 19.06
CA SER A 67 26.34 1.64 19.62
C SER A 67 26.11 0.15 19.41
N GLU A 68 26.24 -0.63 20.48
CA GLU A 68 25.61 -1.96 20.62
C GLU A 68 24.08 -1.85 20.65
N GLY A 69 23.51 -1.03 19.76
CA GLY A 69 22.09 -0.95 19.52
C GLY A 69 21.81 -1.81 18.31
N ASP A 70 21.03 -2.88 18.51
CA ASP A 70 20.39 -3.66 17.46
C ASP A 70 20.06 -2.77 16.25
N TYR A 71 20.86 -2.86 15.19
CA TYR A 71 20.48 -2.31 13.90
C TYR A 71 19.35 -3.20 13.39
N LYS A 72 18.12 -2.94 13.84
CA LYS A 72 16.94 -3.59 13.29
C LYS A 72 16.91 -3.16 11.83
N ASN A 73 17.19 -4.10 10.95
CA ASN A 73 17.05 -3.91 9.52
C ASN A 73 15.59 -3.50 9.27
N THR A 74 15.34 -2.21 9.09
CA THR A 74 14.00 -1.63 8.85
C THR A 74 13.57 -1.84 7.40
N MET A 75 14.44 -2.44 6.58
CA MET A 75 14.05 -3.00 5.30
C MET A 75 12.92 -3.99 5.54
N PHE A 76 11.74 -3.49 5.18
CA PHE A 76 10.47 -4.18 5.05
C PHE A 76 10.70 -5.67 4.79
N ARG A 77 10.39 -6.54 5.76
CA ARG A 77 10.00 -7.91 5.46
C ARG A 77 8.68 -7.82 4.72
N GLU A 78 8.76 -7.51 3.42
CA GLU A 78 7.63 -7.36 2.50
C GLU A 78 6.82 -8.67 2.35
N TRP A 79 7.32 -9.74 2.97
CA TRP A 79 6.81 -11.10 2.98
C TRP A 79 6.60 -11.65 4.40
N GLU A 80 6.59 -10.80 5.44
CA GLU A 80 6.11 -11.25 6.75
C GLU A 80 4.59 -11.42 6.69
N GLU A 81 4.12 -12.63 7.00
CA GLU A 81 2.70 -12.88 7.18
C GLU A 81 2.21 -11.99 8.33
N ASP A 82 1.29 -11.06 8.03
CA ASP A 82 0.61 -10.26 9.04
C ASP A 82 -0.08 -11.21 10.02
N GLU A 83 0.46 -11.44 11.22
CA GLU A 83 -0.17 -12.26 12.27
C GLU A 83 -1.34 -11.54 12.97
N LYS A 84 -1.56 -10.28 12.63
CA LYS A 84 -2.51 -9.37 13.28
C LYS A 84 -3.91 -9.62 12.75
N HIS A 85 -4.87 -9.75 13.65
CA HIS A 85 -6.29 -9.69 13.28
C HIS A 85 -6.63 -8.27 12.83
N LYS A 86 -7.63 -8.13 11.94
CA LYS A 86 -7.99 -6.83 11.37
C LYS A 86 -9.41 -6.48 11.75
N LEU A 87 -9.60 -5.36 12.47
CA LEU A 87 -10.90 -4.77 12.74
C LEU A 87 -11.16 -3.66 11.73
N ASN A 88 -11.90 -3.98 10.68
CA ASN A 88 -12.27 -3.06 9.62
C ASN A 88 -13.52 -2.27 10.01
N VAL A 89 -13.39 -0.95 10.04
CA VAL A 89 -14.48 -0.01 10.32
C VAL A 89 -14.74 0.81 9.06
N TYR A 90 -15.79 0.44 8.31
CA TYR A 90 -16.21 1.15 7.12
C TYR A 90 -17.37 2.09 7.44
N ALA A 91 -17.05 3.39 7.51
CA ALA A 91 -17.98 4.45 7.87
C ALA A 91 -18.42 5.25 6.64
N THR A 92 -19.65 4.99 6.17
CA THR A 92 -20.28 5.76 5.08
C THR A 92 -21.22 6.83 5.63
N LYS A 93 -21.75 7.70 4.76
CA LYS A 93 -22.75 8.70 5.15
C LYS A 93 -24.06 8.09 5.70
N HIS A 94 -24.44 6.89 5.25
CA HIS A 94 -25.78 6.34 5.52
C HIS A 94 -25.78 5.03 6.31
N ASN A 95 -24.60 4.49 6.61
CA ASN A 95 -24.44 3.27 7.39
C ASN A 95 -22.99 3.10 7.84
N THR A 96 -22.79 2.27 8.86
CA THR A 96 -21.48 1.78 9.29
C THR A 96 -21.44 0.27 9.31
N HIS A 97 -20.31 -0.28 8.84
CA HIS A 97 -20.03 -1.71 8.81
C HIS A 97 -18.77 -1.98 9.62
N ILE A 98 -18.84 -2.96 10.50
CA ILE A 98 -17.71 -3.41 11.31
C ILE A 98 -17.47 -4.88 10.97
N THR A 99 -16.25 -5.18 10.57
CA THR A 99 -15.84 -6.53 10.21
C THR A 99 -14.56 -6.89 10.94
N LEU A 100 -14.62 -7.89 11.80
CA LEU A 100 -13.46 -8.53 12.39
C LEU A 100 -13.01 -9.66 11.46
N ALA A 101 -11.74 -9.64 11.06
CA ALA A 101 -11.14 -10.62 10.19
C ALA A 101 -9.90 -11.26 10.81
N ASN A 102 -9.66 -12.50 10.41
CA ASN A 102 -8.45 -13.25 10.69
C ASN A 102 -7.22 -12.59 10.05
N PRO A 103 -6.00 -12.98 10.48
CA PRO A 103 -4.77 -12.56 9.83
C PRO A 103 -4.73 -12.94 8.35
N LYS A 104 -5.29 -14.12 8.02
CA LYS A 104 -5.54 -14.61 6.64
C LYS A 104 -6.62 -13.83 5.86
N ARG A 105 -7.23 -12.80 6.47
CA ARG A 105 -8.30 -11.94 5.92
C ARG A 105 -9.68 -12.58 5.75
N ASP A 106 -9.89 -13.76 6.32
CA ASP A 106 -11.22 -14.36 6.43
C ASP A 106 -12.08 -13.64 7.49
N SER A 107 -13.34 -13.34 7.20
CA SER A 107 -14.21 -12.61 8.13
C SER A 107 -14.79 -13.50 9.22
N LEU A 108 -14.50 -13.20 10.49
CA LEU A 108 -15.05 -13.88 11.67
C LEU A 108 -16.43 -13.33 12.08
N ILE A 109 -16.54 -12.00 12.06
CA ILE A 109 -17.75 -11.26 12.41
C ILE A 109 -17.90 -10.15 11.38
N SER A 110 -19.05 -10.07 10.73
CA SER A 110 -19.37 -8.98 9.82
C SER A 110 -20.79 -8.51 10.10
N VAL A 111 -20.92 -7.30 10.63
CA VAL A 111 -22.20 -6.72 11.02
C VAL A 111 -22.27 -5.24 10.67
N SER A 112 -23.49 -4.73 10.60
CA SER A 112 -23.79 -3.33 10.30
C SER A 112 -24.91 -2.82 11.21
N CYS A 113 -25.16 -1.50 11.23
CA CYS A 113 -26.23 -0.93 12.06
C CYS A 113 -27.61 -1.53 11.75
N GLY A 114 -27.81 -1.99 10.51
CA GLY A 114 -29.04 -2.69 10.12
C GLY A 114 -29.28 -4.01 10.88
N ASN A 115 -28.23 -4.70 11.31
CA ASN A 115 -28.33 -5.98 12.04
C ASN A 115 -28.84 -5.80 13.47
N ILE A 116 -28.62 -4.63 14.07
CA ILE A 116 -29.05 -4.30 15.45
C ILE A 116 -30.50 -3.81 15.49
N GLY A 117 -31.09 -3.56 14.32
CA GLY A 117 -32.50 -3.20 14.20
C GLY A 117 -32.73 -1.81 13.64
N PHE A 118 -31.70 -0.97 13.49
CA PHE A 118 -31.85 0.36 12.88
C PHE A 118 -32.35 0.26 11.44
N ARG A 119 -33.38 1.04 11.10
CA ARG A 119 -34.01 1.04 9.77
C ARG A 119 -33.81 2.38 9.08
N LYS A 120 -33.66 2.32 7.75
CA LYS A 120 -33.60 3.49 6.85
C LYS A 120 -32.59 4.55 7.34
N ALA A 121 -33.00 5.81 7.46
CA ALA A 121 -32.16 6.93 7.86
C ALA A 121 -31.50 6.74 9.24
N GLY A 122 -32.14 6.00 10.15
CA GLY A 122 -31.63 5.75 11.50
C GLY A 122 -30.30 4.96 11.53
N ARG A 123 -29.88 4.34 10.42
CA ARG A 123 -28.61 3.60 10.33
C ARG A 123 -27.38 4.50 10.16
N GLY A 124 -27.58 5.74 9.72
CA GLY A 124 -26.50 6.70 9.46
C GLY A 124 -26.18 7.59 10.66
N THR A 125 -26.84 7.39 11.80
CA THR A 125 -26.66 8.23 12.99
C THR A 125 -25.43 7.79 13.80
N TYR A 126 -24.91 8.71 14.61
CA TYR A 126 -23.79 8.46 15.50
C TYR A 126 -24.12 7.38 16.54
N ASP A 127 -25.29 7.47 17.17
CA ASP A 127 -25.74 6.53 18.21
C ASP A 127 -25.87 5.09 17.68
N ALA A 128 -26.43 4.93 16.48
CA ALA A 128 -26.54 3.62 15.84
C ALA A 128 -25.18 2.95 15.61
N ALA A 129 -24.15 3.73 15.30
CA ALA A 129 -22.80 3.23 15.12
C ALA A 129 -22.11 2.92 16.46
N TYR A 130 -22.38 3.69 17.51
CA TYR A 130 -21.88 3.43 18.86
C TYR A 130 -22.44 2.10 19.41
N GLN A 131 -23.76 1.91 19.31
CA GLN A 131 -24.42 0.66 19.69
C GLN A 131 -23.92 -0.53 18.85
N LEU A 132 -23.60 -0.30 17.57
CA LEU A 132 -22.94 -1.30 16.72
C LEU A 132 -21.57 -1.72 17.23
N ALA A 133 -20.74 -0.74 17.62
CA ALA A 133 -19.43 -1.04 18.18
C ALA A 133 -19.57 -1.85 19.48
N ALA A 134 -20.41 -1.41 20.41
CA ALA A 134 -20.67 -2.10 21.67
C ALA A 134 -21.15 -3.54 21.43
N PHE A 135 -22.12 -3.72 20.53
CA PHE A 135 -22.60 -5.04 20.14
C PHE A 135 -21.49 -5.92 19.57
N VAL A 136 -20.60 -5.40 18.71
CA VAL A 136 -19.46 -6.15 18.18
C VAL A 136 -18.52 -6.58 19.30
N MET A 137 -18.18 -5.69 20.24
CA MET A 137 -17.30 -6.03 21.37
C MET A 137 -17.89 -7.15 22.22
N SER A 138 -19.18 -7.07 22.57
CA SER A 138 -19.89 -8.14 23.27
C SER A 138 -19.87 -9.45 22.47
N ARG A 139 -20.10 -9.40 21.15
CA ARG A 139 -20.05 -10.58 20.29
C ARG A 139 -18.67 -11.22 20.19
N ILE A 140 -17.59 -10.43 20.25
CA ILE A 140 -16.21 -10.95 20.29
C ILE A 140 -15.98 -11.74 21.59
N LYS A 141 -16.48 -11.22 22.71
CA LYS A 141 -16.44 -11.88 24.01
C LYS A 141 -17.27 -13.17 24.00
N ASP A 142 -18.51 -13.11 23.55
CA ASP A 142 -19.44 -14.25 23.55
C ASP A 142 -18.96 -15.40 22.66
N LYS A 143 -18.32 -15.07 21.52
CA LYS A 143 -17.72 -16.08 20.63
C LYS A 143 -16.39 -16.66 21.14
N GLY A 144 -15.88 -16.19 22.28
CA GLY A 144 -14.61 -16.67 22.83
C GLY A 144 -13.38 -16.32 21.98
N LEU A 145 -13.45 -15.24 21.19
CA LEU A 145 -12.37 -14.85 20.28
C LEU A 145 -11.26 -14.04 20.97
N LEU A 146 -11.54 -13.44 22.13
CA LEU A 146 -10.57 -12.66 22.90
C LEU A 146 -9.22 -13.37 23.15
N PRO A 147 -9.17 -14.62 23.64
CA PRO A 147 -7.90 -15.32 23.85
C PRO A 147 -7.17 -15.68 22.54
N GLN A 148 -7.88 -15.74 21.42
CA GLN A 148 -7.30 -16.08 20.11
C GLN A 148 -6.64 -14.85 19.46
N ILE A 149 -7.18 -13.66 19.73
CA ILE A 149 -6.68 -12.39 19.20
C ILE A 149 -5.52 -11.92 20.06
N LYS A 150 -4.29 -12.25 19.66
CA LYS A 150 -3.06 -11.73 20.31
C LYS A 150 -2.81 -10.26 19.96
N GLN A 151 -3.01 -9.92 18.69
CA GLN A 151 -2.70 -8.62 18.12
C GLN A 151 -3.83 -8.17 17.18
N LEU A 152 -4.22 -6.91 17.27
CA LEU A 152 -5.29 -6.31 16.48
C LEU A 152 -4.80 -5.05 15.75
N GLU A 153 -5.07 -4.98 14.46
CA GLU A 153 -4.95 -3.78 13.63
C GLU A 153 -6.34 -3.18 13.41
N LEU A 154 -6.49 -1.91 13.73
CA LEU A 154 -7.71 -1.17 13.50
C LEU A 154 -7.61 -0.42 12.18
N ILE A 155 -8.57 -0.63 11.28
CA ILE A 155 -8.55 -0.07 9.92
C ILE A 155 -9.80 0.77 9.72
N TYR A 156 -9.66 2.08 9.57
CA TYR A 156 -10.77 2.96 9.20
C TYR A 156 -10.89 3.10 7.69
N ARG A 157 -12.13 3.22 7.20
CA ARG A 157 -12.41 3.60 5.82
C ARG A 157 -13.60 4.55 5.77
N GLY A 158 -13.39 5.73 5.18
CA GLY A 158 -14.41 6.77 5.07
C GLY A 158 -14.46 7.68 6.30
N PHE A 159 -15.24 8.74 6.18
CA PHE A 159 -15.38 9.82 7.17
C PHE A 159 -16.84 10.00 7.60
N GLY A 160 -17.63 8.91 7.62
CA GLY A 160 -18.98 8.95 8.16
C GLY A 160 -19.01 9.14 9.68
N PRO A 161 -20.16 9.53 10.26
CA PRO A 161 -20.27 9.81 11.70
C PRO A 161 -19.93 8.61 12.59
N GLY A 162 -20.14 7.39 12.09
CA GLY A 162 -19.78 6.20 12.86
C GLY A 162 -18.29 5.93 12.99
N ARG A 163 -17.41 6.63 12.26
CA ARG A 163 -15.97 6.53 12.49
C ARG A 163 -15.64 6.98 13.91
N GLU A 164 -16.09 8.17 14.28
CA GLU A 164 -15.90 8.73 15.62
C GLU A 164 -16.65 7.91 16.68
N ALA A 165 -17.87 7.47 16.38
CA ALA A 165 -18.66 6.66 17.31
C ALA A 165 -17.93 5.37 17.71
N VAL A 166 -17.36 4.66 16.74
CA VAL A 166 -16.59 3.44 16.98
C VAL A 166 -15.30 3.76 17.76
N THR A 167 -14.60 4.84 17.42
CA THR A 167 -13.42 5.29 18.19
C THR A 167 -13.78 5.52 19.66
N LYS A 168 -14.89 6.22 19.94
CA LYS A 168 -15.31 6.48 21.32
C LYS A 168 -15.75 5.21 22.05
N ALA A 169 -16.42 4.28 21.37
CA ALA A 169 -16.78 2.99 21.96
C ALA A 169 -15.54 2.16 22.33
N ILE A 170 -14.50 2.18 21.48
CA ILE A 170 -13.22 1.50 21.72
C ILE A 170 -12.46 2.13 22.90
N LEU A 171 -12.46 3.46 22.99
CA LEU A 171 -11.81 4.18 24.09
C LEU A 171 -12.62 4.12 25.40
N GLY A 172 -13.93 3.91 25.31
CA GLY A 172 -14.84 3.80 26.46
C GLY A 172 -14.81 2.43 27.14
N ALA A 173 -15.85 2.17 27.95
CA ALA A 173 -15.97 0.93 28.73
C ALA A 173 -16.16 -0.31 27.85
N GLU A 174 -16.92 -0.20 26.76
CA GLU A 174 -17.24 -1.30 25.84
C GLU A 174 -15.98 -1.91 25.20
N GLY A 175 -14.99 -1.06 24.89
CA GLY A 175 -13.73 -1.46 24.30
C GLY A 175 -12.67 -1.89 25.29
N LYS A 176 -12.91 -1.92 26.61
CA LYS A 176 -11.88 -2.15 27.64
C LYS A 176 -11.06 -3.42 27.40
N GLN A 177 -11.68 -4.50 26.96
CA GLN A 177 -11.02 -5.79 26.70
C GLN A 177 -10.26 -5.81 25.37
N VAL A 178 -10.73 -5.09 24.36
CA VAL A 178 -10.17 -5.09 23.01
C VAL A 178 -9.08 -4.04 22.84
N ARG A 179 -9.20 -2.89 23.52
CA ARG A 179 -8.25 -1.78 23.51
C ARG A 179 -6.79 -2.19 23.73
N PRO A 180 -6.41 -3.01 24.73
CA PRO A 180 -5.01 -3.40 24.93
C PRO A 180 -4.45 -4.29 23.81
N LEU A 181 -5.30 -4.93 23.00
CA LEU A 181 -4.86 -5.77 21.89
C LEU A 181 -4.52 -4.95 20.63
N ILE A 182 -4.92 -3.68 20.58
CA ILE A 182 -4.72 -2.81 19.43
C ILE A 182 -3.28 -2.33 19.39
N ILE A 183 -2.55 -2.73 18.35
CA ILE A 183 -1.13 -2.35 18.15
C ILE A 183 -0.98 -1.28 17.05
N LYS A 184 -1.85 -1.32 16.05
CA LYS A 184 -1.77 -0.44 14.88
C LYS A 184 -3.12 0.14 14.53
N LEU A 185 -3.14 1.43 14.20
CA LEU A 185 -4.28 2.12 13.64
C LEU A 185 -3.90 2.58 12.23
N SER A 186 -4.69 2.21 11.23
CA SER A 186 -4.49 2.60 9.83
C SER A 186 -5.77 3.18 9.22
N ASP A 187 -5.60 4.03 8.21
CA ASP A 187 -6.69 4.54 7.39
C ASP A 187 -6.54 4.00 5.96
N SER A 188 -7.57 3.33 5.47
CA SER A 188 -7.66 2.74 4.13
C SER A 188 -8.78 3.41 3.31
N THR A 189 -8.98 4.72 3.52
CA THR A 189 -9.91 5.51 2.71
C THR A 189 -9.42 5.61 1.26
N ARG A 190 -10.26 5.12 0.33
CA ARG A 190 -9.89 4.99 -1.08
C ARG A 190 -9.99 6.34 -1.79
N LEU A 191 -8.87 6.76 -2.41
CA LEU A 191 -8.79 7.91 -3.31
C LEU A 191 -8.44 7.44 -4.73
N LYS A 192 -8.78 8.23 -5.74
CA LYS A 192 -8.48 7.92 -7.15
C LYS A 192 -7.70 9.08 -7.79
N PHE A 193 -6.66 8.76 -8.56
CA PHE A 193 -5.92 9.71 -9.39
C PHE A 193 -6.53 9.71 -10.80
N GLY A 194 -7.20 10.80 -11.20
CA GLY A 194 -7.93 10.87 -12.47
C GLY A 194 -9.18 9.99 -12.49
N GLY A 195 -9.04 8.68 -12.67
CA GLY A 195 -10.09 7.66 -12.55
C GLY A 195 -11.40 7.92 -13.32
N VAL A 196 -12.45 7.17 -13.00
CA VAL A 196 -13.79 7.32 -13.62
C VAL A 196 -14.46 8.64 -13.20
N ARG A 197 -15.20 9.28 -14.11
CA ARG A 197 -15.95 10.52 -13.81
C ARG A 197 -16.96 10.31 -12.67
N SER A 198 -16.95 11.17 -11.65
CA SER A 198 -17.94 11.16 -10.56
C SER A 198 -19.31 11.65 -11.03
N LYS A 199 -20.38 11.31 -10.30
CA LYS A 199 -21.76 11.79 -10.59
C LYS A 199 -21.80 13.32 -10.62
N LYS A 200 -22.63 13.88 -11.51
CA LYS A 200 -22.84 15.33 -11.62
C LYS A 200 -23.29 15.92 -10.26
N PRO A 201 -22.85 17.14 -9.91
CA PRO A 201 -23.33 17.84 -8.71
C PRO A 201 -24.86 17.90 -8.67
N ARG A 202 -25.43 17.72 -7.49
CA ARG A 202 -26.89 17.79 -7.28
C ARG A 202 -27.32 19.24 -7.11
N ARG A 203 -28.49 19.59 -7.63
CA ARG A 203 -29.18 20.86 -7.36
C ARG A 203 -30.14 20.60 -6.21
N LEU A 204 -29.85 21.15 -5.03
CA LEU A 204 -30.61 20.93 -3.78
C LEU A 204 -31.24 22.22 -3.24
N GLY A 205 -31.03 23.35 -3.93
CA GLY A 205 -31.67 24.62 -3.64
C GLY A 205 -33.14 24.61 -4.02
#